data_AF-A0A938B884-F1
#
_entry.id   AF-A0A938B884-F1
#
_cell.length_a   1.000
_cell.length_b   1.000
_cell.length_c   1.000
_cell.angle_alpha   90.00
_cell.angle_beta   90.00
_cell.angle_gamma   90.00
#
_symmetry.space_group_name_H-M   'P 1'
#
loop_
_entity.id
_entity.type
_entity.pdbx_description
1 polymer ?
#
loop_
_entity_poly.entity_id
_entity_poly.type
_entity_poly.pdbx_seq_one_letter_code
_entity_poly.pdbx_strand_id
1 'polypeptide(L)'
;MENQQITDDISTLLEKTNANLVLHALQEENEHSLAVFLLTLPPKHSASILSRMKAEQRNAIVREIAVTETAPAEEVKEIVERFKAKIEDAASRVTSFGDGAENLAKILTQMDNESRSAILKSLEEEKSEVTQRLKEKMYRFDDILLLTDASMETLLRILDRNILSLALRGTSEEIQEKVFDNLSPDEILQIRAQMESRENISTRIITQAQQSIISAMRQLEYQGMIVMNKPFERET
;
A
#
# COMPACT_ATOMS: atom_id res chain seq x y z
N MET A 1 30.31 -4.17 15.36
CA MET A 1 29.33 -3.16 15.81
C MET A 1 29.23 -2.02 14.80
N GLU A 2 30.35 -1.43 14.36
CA GLU A 2 30.35 -0.34 13.37
C GLU A 2 29.74 -0.71 12.01
N ASN A 3 30.09 -1.87 11.45
CA ASN A 3 29.51 -2.36 10.18
C ASN A 3 28.00 -2.65 10.26
N GLN A 4 27.47 -2.97 11.44
CA GLN A 4 26.04 -3.22 11.63
C GLN A 4 25.26 -1.89 11.58
N GLN A 5 25.78 -0.86 12.26
CA GLN A 5 25.19 0.48 12.25
C GLN A 5 25.15 1.09 10.84
N ILE A 6 26.23 0.93 10.08
CA ILE A 6 26.32 1.40 8.69
C ILE A 6 25.29 0.68 7.79
N THR A 7 25.06 -0.61 8.03
CA THR A 7 24.06 -1.41 7.30
C THR A 7 22.62 -1.02 7.65
N ASP A 8 22.36 -0.69 8.91
CA ASP A 8 21.03 -0.25 9.38
C ASP A 8 20.68 1.15 8.84
N ASP A 9 21.67 2.05 8.82
CA ASP A 9 21.55 3.40 8.26
C ASP A 9 21.18 3.35 6.77
N ILE A 10 21.85 2.50 5.98
CA ILE A 10 21.57 2.41 4.54
C ILE A 10 20.25 1.72 4.25
N SER A 11 19.88 0.72 5.06
CA SER A 11 18.55 0.09 4.95
C SER A 11 17.45 1.13 5.18
N THR A 12 17.59 1.98 6.19
CA THR A 12 16.66 3.08 6.48
C THR A 12 16.59 4.10 5.33
N LEU A 13 17.73 4.40 4.69
CA LEU A 13 17.78 5.29 3.52
C LEU A 13 17.06 4.66 2.31
N LEU A 14 17.25 3.35 2.07
CA LEU A 14 16.63 2.61 0.98
C LEU A 14 15.12 2.42 1.16
N GLU A 15 14.62 2.34 2.39
CA GLU A 15 13.17 2.37 2.65
C GLU A 15 12.52 3.68 2.22
N LYS A 16 13.25 4.79 2.33
CA LYS A 16 12.78 6.14 2.00
C LYS A 16 13.06 6.53 0.55
N THR A 17 13.81 5.72 -0.19
CA THR A 17 14.34 6.07 -1.51
C THR A 17 13.83 5.11 -2.59
N ASN A 18 13.38 5.66 -3.72
CA ASN A 18 12.92 4.86 -4.85
C ASN A 18 14.09 4.06 -5.47
N ALA A 19 13.91 2.76 -5.71
CA ALA A 19 14.94 1.90 -6.30
C ALA A 19 15.44 2.37 -7.69
N ASN A 20 14.63 3.09 -8.48
CA ASN A 20 15.10 3.71 -9.72
C ASN A 20 16.13 4.82 -9.46
N LEU A 21 15.96 5.58 -8.37
CA LEU A 21 16.91 6.62 -7.99
C LEU A 21 18.21 6.02 -7.50
N VAL A 22 18.11 4.95 -6.69
CA VAL A 22 19.26 4.16 -6.25
C VAL A 22 20.02 3.64 -7.47
N LEU A 23 19.33 3.03 -8.43
CA LEU A 23 19.95 2.57 -9.67
C LEU A 23 20.64 3.69 -10.43
N HIS A 24 20.02 4.85 -10.53
CA HIS A 24 20.62 6.00 -11.21
C HIS A 24 21.90 6.48 -10.51
N ALA A 25 21.90 6.52 -9.17
CA ALA A 25 23.07 6.89 -8.38
C ALA A 25 24.25 5.92 -8.55
N LEU A 26 23.97 4.67 -8.90
CA LEU A 26 24.95 3.59 -8.97
C LEU A 26 25.36 3.21 -10.41
N GLN A 27 24.98 3.98 -11.42
CA GLN A 27 25.21 3.62 -12.84
C GLN A 27 26.67 3.54 -13.26
N GLU A 28 27.55 4.27 -12.58
CA GLU A 28 28.97 4.36 -12.91
C GLU A 28 29.84 3.38 -12.08
N GLU A 29 29.23 2.58 -11.21
CA GLU A 29 29.97 1.64 -10.35
C GLU A 29 30.27 0.33 -11.07
N ASN A 30 31.39 -0.29 -10.70
CA ASN A 30 31.78 -1.58 -11.26
C ASN A 30 30.97 -2.74 -10.66
N GLU A 31 30.98 -3.86 -11.37
CA GLU A 31 30.19 -5.06 -11.03
C GLU A 31 30.53 -5.61 -9.64
N HIS A 32 31.81 -5.58 -9.26
CA HIS A 32 32.29 -6.01 -7.94
C HIS A 32 31.73 -5.16 -6.80
N SER A 33 31.84 -3.83 -6.90
CA SER A 33 31.33 -2.91 -5.87
C SER A 33 29.83 -3.04 -5.71
N LEU A 34 29.11 -3.22 -6.82
CA LEU A 34 27.67 -3.47 -6.80
C LEU A 34 27.33 -4.81 -6.15
N ALA A 35 28.09 -5.87 -6.43
CA ALA A 35 27.90 -7.18 -5.82
C ALA A 35 28.11 -7.14 -4.29
N VAL A 36 29.25 -6.58 -3.85
CA VAL A 36 29.57 -6.42 -2.42
C VAL A 36 28.51 -5.57 -1.73
N PHE A 37 28.10 -4.45 -2.34
CA PHE A 37 27.03 -3.62 -1.81
C PHE A 37 25.72 -4.39 -1.65
N LEU A 38 25.26 -5.09 -2.69
CA LEU A 38 24.01 -5.85 -2.64
C LEU A 38 24.02 -6.99 -1.62
N LEU A 39 25.20 -7.57 -1.34
CA LEU A 39 25.39 -8.57 -0.28
C LEU A 39 25.27 -7.99 1.14
N THR A 40 25.50 -6.68 1.32
CA THR A 40 25.31 -6.01 2.61
C THR A 40 23.85 -5.64 2.91
N LEU A 41 22.98 -5.63 1.90
CA LEU A 41 21.61 -5.19 2.05
C LEU A 41 20.67 -6.34 2.44
N PRO A 42 19.53 -6.05 3.08
CA PRO A 42 18.46 -7.04 3.24
C PRO A 42 17.99 -7.57 1.87
N PRO A 43 17.70 -8.89 1.74
CA PRO A 43 17.40 -9.52 0.44
C PRO A 43 16.30 -8.83 -0.37
N LYS A 44 15.29 -8.26 0.32
CA LYS A 44 14.18 -7.50 -0.30
C LYS A 44 14.68 -6.28 -1.09
N HIS A 45 15.65 -5.54 -0.57
CA HIS A 45 16.21 -4.37 -1.25
C HIS A 45 17.06 -4.79 -2.44
N SER A 46 17.92 -5.79 -2.26
CA SER A 46 18.76 -6.31 -3.35
C SER A 46 17.92 -6.84 -4.51
N ALA A 47 16.85 -7.60 -4.22
CA ALA A 47 15.91 -8.08 -5.24
C ALA A 47 15.23 -6.94 -6.00
N SER A 48 14.79 -5.88 -5.29
CA SER A 48 14.15 -4.70 -5.89
C SER A 48 15.09 -3.92 -6.80
N ILE A 49 16.37 -3.80 -6.42
CA ILE A 49 17.40 -3.14 -7.24
C ILE A 49 17.70 -3.98 -8.49
N LEU A 50 17.95 -5.29 -8.33
CA LEU A 50 18.27 -6.20 -9.43
C LEU A 50 17.14 -6.30 -10.45
N SER A 51 15.87 -6.37 -10.03
CA SER A 51 14.73 -6.51 -10.95
C SER A 51 14.59 -5.34 -11.93
N ARG A 52 15.12 -4.17 -11.57
CA ARG A 52 15.06 -2.94 -12.36
C ARG A 52 16.30 -2.69 -13.23
N MET A 53 17.35 -3.51 -13.11
CA MET A 53 18.54 -3.44 -13.95
C MET A 53 18.31 -4.04 -15.34
N LYS A 54 19.09 -3.58 -16.33
CA LYS A 54 19.14 -4.21 -17.65
C LYS A 54 19.68 -5.64 -17.53
N ALA A 55 19.17 -6.55 -18.36
CA ALA A 55 19.47 -7.99 -18.26
C ALA A 55 20.97 -8.29 -18.28
N GLU A 56 21.74 -7.62 -19.14
CA GLU A 56 23.19 -7.82 -19.27
C GLU A 56 23.93 -7.46 -17.96
N GLN A 57 23.72 -6.24 -17.45
CA GLN A 57 24.30 -5.77 -16.20
C GLN A 57 23.88 -6.63 -15.01
N ARG A 58 22.58 -6.95 -14.92
CA ARG A 58 22.04 -7.82 -13.86
C ARG A 58 22.74 -9.17 -13.85
N ASN A 59 22.89 -9.81 -15.01
CA ASN A 59 23.50 -11.13 -15.10
C ASN A 59 24.98 -11.12 -14.73
N ALA A 60 25.70 -10.04 -15.04
CA ALA A 60 27.10 -9.90 -14.63
C ALA A 60 27.23 -9.76 -13.10
N ILE A 61 26.42 -8.88 -12.49
CA ILE A 61 26.40 -8.68 -11.04
C ILE A 61 25.96 -9.95 -10.31
N VAL A 62 24.96 -10.68 -10.80
CA VAL A 62 24.51 -11.93 -10.17
C VAL A 62 25.60 -13.01 -10.20
N ARG A 63 26.39 -13.10 -11.28
CA ARG A 63 27.54 -14.00 -11.35
C ARG A 63 28.61 -13.61 -10.32
N GLU A 64 28.88 -12.32 -10.20
CA GLU A 64 29.82 -11.79 -9.22
C GLU A 64 29.37 -12.08 -7.78
N ILE A 65 28.09 -11.84 -7.46
CA ILE A 65 27.49 -12.20 -6.17
C ILE A 65 27.66 -13.70 -5.87
N ALA A 66 27.43 -14.56 -6.87
CA ALA A 66 27.49 -16.01 -6.70
C ALA A 66 28.91 -16.54 -6.37
N VAL A 67 29.96 -15.80 -6.72
CA VAL A 67 31.36 -16.18 -6.45
C VAL A 67 31.99 -15.40 -5.29
N THR A 68 31.33 -14.34 -4.82
CA THR A 68 31.83 -13.48 -3.74
C THR A 68 31.47 -14.07 -2.38
N GLU A 69 32.40 -14.80 -1.76
CA GLU A 69 32.23 -15.39 -0.43
C GLU A 69 32.63 -14.44 0.71
N THR A 70 33.66 -13.62 0.49
CA THR A 70 34.21 -12.70 1.49
C THR A 70 34.75 -11.43 0.84
N ALA A 71 34.62 -10.29 1.53
CA ALA A 71 35.31 -9.04 1.20
C ALA A 71 35.95 -8.45 2.47
N PRO A 72 37.11 -7.78 2.38
CA PRO A 72 37.72 -7.05 3.49
C PRO A 72 36.74 -6.06 4.12
N ALA A 73 36.72 -5.99 5.45
CA ALA A 73 35.79 -5.10 6.17
C ALA A 73 35.96 -3.62 5.78
N GLU A 74 37.19 -3.19 5.53
CA GLU A 74 37.49 -1.82 5.09
C GLU A 74 36.91 -1.54 3.70
N GLU A 75 37.05 -2.48 2.76
CA GLU A 75 36.49 -2.36 1.42
C GLU A 75 34.96 -2.26 1.46
N VAL A 76 34.31 -3.11 2.26
CA VAL A 76 32.85 -3.06 2.45
C VAL A 76 32.43 -1.69 2.98
N LYS A 77 33.15 -1.16 3.99
CA LYS A 77 32.87 0.14 4.57
C LYS A 77 33.00 1.27 3.54
N GLU A 78 34.11 1.31 2.81
CA GLU A 78 34.36 2.31 1.76
C GLU A 78 33.29 2.27 0.66
N ILE A 79 32.88 1.07 0.23
CA ILE A 79 31.81 0.90 -0.77
C ILE A 79 30.50 1.44 -0.22
N VAL A 80 30.11 1.04 0.99
CA VAL A 80 28.82 1.43 1.56
C VAL A 80 28.76 2.93 1.81
N GLU A 81 29.81 3.54 2.36
CA GLU A 81 29.86 4.99 2.58
C GLU A 81 29.81 5.78 1.27
N ARG A 82 30.56 5.33 0.25
CA ARG A 82 30.53 5.95 -1.08
C ARG A 82 29.14 5.86 -1.72
N PHE A 83 28.50 4.69 -1.63
CA PHE A 83 27.17 4.47 -2.21
C PHE A 83 26.11 5.27 -1.46
N LYS A 84 26.19 5.33 -0.13
CA LYS A 84 25.34 6.18 0.71
C LYS A 84 25.40 7.63 0.25
N ALA A 85 26.61 8.19 0.12
CA ALA A 85 26.79 9.57 -0.32
C ALA A 85 26.20 9.82 -1.72
N LYS A 86 26.40 8.90 -2.67
CA LYS A 86 25.82 9.01 -4.02
C LYS A 86 24.29 8.95 -4.01
N ILE A 87 23.71 8.07 -3.18
CA ILE A 87 22.25 7.95 -3.05
C ILE A 87 21.65 9.19 -2.39
N GLU A 88 22.28 9.70 -1.32
CA GLU A 88 21.84 10.94 -0.64
C GLU A 88 21.91 12.16 -1.58
N ASP A 89 22.99 12.27 -2.34
CA ASP A 89 23.19 13.33 -3.33
C ASP A 89 22.14 13.25 -4.45
N ALA A 90 21.87 12.05 -4.96
CA ALA A 90 20.79 11.81 -5.92
C ALA A 90 19.40 12.12 -5.33
N ALA A 91 19.15 11.75 -4.07
CA ALA A 91 17.91 12.04 -3.34
C ALA A 91 17.72 13.54 -3.10
N SER A 92 18.79 14.30 -2.85
CA SER A 92 18.70 15.75 -2.66
C SER A 92 18.29 16.50 -3.93
N ARG A 93 18.58 15.94 -5.11
CA ARG A 93 18.28 16.52 -6.42
C ARG A 93 16.88 16.19 -6.95
N VAL A 94 16.17 15.27 -6.31
CA VAL A 94 14.90 14.76 -6.83
C VAL A 94 13.84 14.81 -5.75
N THR A 95 12.74 15.50 -6.04
CA THR A 95 11.54 15.43 -5.19
C THR A 95 10.90 14.04 -5.35
N SER A 96 11.01 13.21 -4.32
CA SER A 96 10.26 11.95 -4.26
C SER A 96 8.80 12.24 -3.96
N PHE A 97 7.91 11.91 -4.90
CA PHE A 97 6.47 11.93 -4.66
C PHE A 97 5.97 10.64 -3.99
N GLY A 98 6.84 9.66 -3.72
CA GLY A 98 6.44 8.36 -3.18
C GLY A 98 5.75 7.47 -4.23
N ASP A 99 4.80 6.65 -3.79
CA ASP A 99 4.08 5.72 -4.67
C ASP A 99 2.98 6.43 -5.47
N GLY A 100 3.20 6.57 -6.78
CA GLY A 100 2.25 7.21 -7.69
C GLY A 100 0.87 6.56 -7.70
N ALA A 101 0.78 5.24 -7.54
CA ALA A 101 -0.50 4.53 -7.46
C ALA A 101 -1.29 4.93 -6.20
N GLU A 102 -0.58 5.11 -5.08
CA GLU A 102 -1.20 5.55 -3.83
C GLU A 102 -1.67 7.00 -3.89
N ASN A 103 -0.86 7.87 -4.48
CA ASN A 103 -1.23 9.26 -4.68
C ASN A 103 -2.45 9.36 -5.60
N LEU A 104 -2.47 8.59 -6.68
CA LEU A 104 -3.62 8.53 -7.57
C LEU A 104 -4.86 8.00 -6.85
N ALA A 105 -4.75 6.97 -6.01
CA ALA A 105 -5.88 6.48 -5.20
C ALA A 105 -6.48 7.58 -4.31
N LYS A 106 -5.62 8.37 -3.65
CA LYS A 106 -6.05 9.50 -2.80
C LYS A 106 -6.74 10.59 -3.63
N ILE A 107 -6.21 10.91 -4.81
CA ILE A 107 -6.81 11.89 -5.73
C ILE A 107 -8.18 11.40 -6.21
N LEU A 108 -8.27 10.16 -6.74
CA LEU A 108 -9.52 9.59 -7.24
C LEU A 108 -10.59 9.50 -6.15
N THR A 109 -10.20 9.26 -4.90
CA THR A 109 -11.15 9.24 -3.77
C THR A 109 -11.86 10.59 -3.59
N GLN A 110 -11.20 11.70 -3.92
CA GLN A 110 -11.77 13.06 -3.81
C GLN A 110 -12.54 13.50 -5.07
N MET A 111 -12.45 12.76 -6.16
CA MET A 111 -13.14 13.07 -7.41
C MET A 111 -14.60 12.61 -7.39
N ASP A 112 -15.43 13.25 -8.22
CA ASP A 112 -16.78 12.79 -8.48
C ASP A 112 -16.79 11.40 -9.13
N ASN A 113 -17.91 10.69 -8.98
CA ASN A 113 -17.98 9.28 -9.37
C ASN A 113 -17.88 9.06 -10.88
N GLU A 114 -18.39 10.01 -11.69
CA GLU A 114 -18.41 9.90 -13.15
C GLU A 114 -16.99 10.02 -13.70
N SER A 115 -16.27 11.08 -13.32
CA SER A 115 -14.87 11.30 -13.72
C SER A 115 -13.97 10.16 -13.25
N ARG A 116 -14.15 9.70 -12.01
CA ARG A 116 -13.37 8.58 -11.46
C ARG A 116 -13.60 7.28 -12.23
N SER A 117 -14.87 6.96 -12.53
CA SER A 117 -15.19 5.72 -13.24
C SER A 117 -14.64 5.73 -14.67
N ALA A 118 -14.67 6.88 -15.35
CA ALA A 118 -14.09 7.02 -16.69
C ALA A 118 -12.56 6.81 -16.67
N ILE A 119 -11.86 7.40 -15.70
CA ILE A 119 -10.40 7.24 -15.55
C ILE A 119 -10.03 5.79 -15.24
N LEU A 120 -10.73 5.15 -14.29
CA LEU A 120 -10.47 3.75 -13.96
C LEU A 120 -10.68 2.82 -15.15
N LYS A 121 -11.72 3.06 -15.96
CA LYS A 121 -11.97 2.27 -17.17
C LYS A 121 -10.83 2.43 -18.19
N SER A 122 -10.36 3.65 -18.41
CA SER A 122 -9.21 3.91 -19.28
C SER A 122 -7.93 3.21 -18.78
N LEU A 123 -7.71 3.19 -17.46
CA LEU A 123 -6.55 2.50 -16.85
C LEU A 123 -6.66 0.96 -16.91
N GLU A 124 -7.87 0.42 -16.91
CA GLU A 124 -8.11 -1.02 -17.11
C GLU A 124 -7.82 -1.47 -18.54
N GLU A 125 -8.16 -0.64 -19.52
CA GLU A 125 -7.93 -0.92 -20.95
C GLU A 125 -6.43 -1.05 -21.26
N GLU A 126 -5.57 -0.26 -20.59
CA GLU A 126 -4.11 -0.32 -20.74
C GLU A 126 -3.44 -1.51 -20.03
N LYS A 127 -4.17 -2.29 -19.22
CA LYS A 127 -3.67 -3.45 -18.45
C LYS A 127 -2.37 -3.17 -17.67
N SER A 128 -2.27 -1.98 -17.08
CA SER A 128 -1.11 -1.61 -16.28
C SER A 128 -1.12 -2.32 -14.91
N GLU A 129 0.05 -2.78 -14.46
CA GLU A 129 0.29 -3.21 -13.07
C GLU A 129 -0.17 -2.15 -12.04
N VAL A 130 -0.12 -0.87 -12.44
CA VAL A 130 -0.57 0.26 -11.62
C VAL A 130 -2.07 0.16 -11.35
N THR A 131 -2.87 -0.32 -12.30
CA THR A 131 -4.32 -0.42 -12.17
C THR A 131 -4.73 -1.46 -11.13
N GLN A 132 -4.04 -2.61 -11.10
CA GLN A 132 -4.25 -3.62 -10.06
C GLN A 132 -3.89 -3.06 -8.68
N ARG A 133 -2.69 -2.48 -8.55
CA ARG A 133 -2.23 -1.85 -7.30
C ARG A 133 -3.12 -0.69 -6.86
N LEU A 134 -3.73 0.04 -7.80
CA LEU A 134 -4.66 1.12 -7.54
C LEU A 134 -5.99 0.57 -7.00
N LYS A 135 -6.53 -0.49 -7.61
CA LYS A 135 -7.76 -1.17 -7.15
C LYS A 135 -7.60 -1.76 -5.75
N GLU A 136 -6.49 -2.43 -5.48
CA GLU A 136 -6.15 -2.95 -4.14
C GLU A 136 -6.13 -1.84 -3.08
N LYS A 137 -5.79 -0.62 -3.47
CA LYS A 137 -5.74 0.56 -2.59
C LYS A 137 -7.07 1.30 -2.48
N MET A 138 -8.06 0.99 -3.33
CA MET A 138 -9.37 1.63 -3.34
C MET A 138 -10.41 0.79 -2.59
N TYR A 139 -10.46 0.96 -1.27
CA TYR A 139 -11.56 0.40 -0.48
C TYR A 139 -12.87 1.07 -0.88
N ARG A 140 -13.87 0.25 -1.13
CA ARG A 140 -15.26 0.65 -1.33
C ARG A 140 -16.06 0.33 -0.07
N PHE A 141 -17.19 0.98 0.10
CA PHE A 141 -18.09 0.66 1.21
C PHE A 141 -18.60 -0.79 1.09
N ASP A 142 -18.86 -1.23 -0.15
CA ASP A 142 -19.31 -2.59 -0.47
C ASP A 142 -18.31 -3.68 -0.03
N ASP A 143 -17.03 -3.35 0.16
CA ASP A 143 -16.01 -4.29 0.65
C ASP A 143 -16.30 -4.76 2.09
N ILE A 144 -17.27 -4.14 2.78
CA ILE A 144 -17.77 -4.60 4.07
C ILE A 144 -18.34 -6.03 4.00
N LEU A 145 -18.82 -6.46 2.82
CA LEU A 145 -19.28 -7.82 2.57
C LEU A 145 -18.16 -8.86 2.66
N LEU A 146 -16.91 -8.43 2.47
CA LEU A 146 -15.74 -9.30 2.53
C LEU A 146 -15.31 -9.58 3.98
N LEU A 147 -15.91 -8.91 4.98
CA LEU A 147 -15.58 -9.14 6.38
C LEU A 147 -16.15 -10.48 6.87
N THR A 148 -15.31 -11.20 7.62
CA THR A 148 -15.79 -12.28 8.49
C THR A 148 -16.68 -11.71 9.60
N ASP A 149 -17.57 -12.51 10.17
CA ASP A 149 -18.52 -12.03 11.20
C ASP A 149 -17.78 -11.47 12.43
N ALA A 150 -16.72 -12.15 12.90
CA ALA A 150 -15.85 -11.65 13.98
C ALA A 150 -15.21 -10.29 13.65
N SER A 151 -14.87 -10.06 12.38
CA SER A 151 -14.30 -8.79 11.92
C SER A 151 -15.36 -7.68 11.83
N MET A 152 -16.57 -8.04 11.38
CA MET A 152 -17.73 -7.15 11.39
C MET A 152 -18.05 -6.71 12.82
N GLU A 153 -18.14 -7.63 13.78
CA GLU A 153 -18.35 -7.28 15.20
C GLU A 153 -17.29 -6.31 15.72
N THR A 154 -16.01 -6.56 15.39
CA THR A 154 -14.89 -5.71 15.82
C THR A 154 -15.03 -4.29 15.26
N LEU A 155 -15.39 -4.17 13.99
CA LEU A 155 -15.69 -2.88 13.36
C LEU A 155 -16.88 -2.20 14.03
N LEU A 156 -18.00 -2.91 14.22
CA LEU A 156 -19.24 -2.35 14.77
C LEU A 156 -19.09 -1.86 16.21
N ARG A 157 -18.16 -2.40 17.02
CA ARG A 157 -17.91 -1.93 18.40
C ARG A 157 -17.34 -0.53 18.47
N ILE A 158 -16.62 -0.07 17.43
CA ILE A 158 -16.00 1.27 17.42
C ILE A 158 -16.81 2.32 16.65
N LEU A 159 -17.78 1.88 15.85
CA LEU A 159 -18.57 2.77 15.01
C LEU A 159 -19.72 3.44 15.78
N ASP A 160 -19.83 4.76 15.64
CA ASP A 160 -20.99 5.52 16.09
C ASP A 160 -22.25 5.08 15.31
N ARG A 161 -23.35 4.85 16.04
CA ARG A 161 -24.59 4.33 15.46
C ARG A 161 -25.27 5.31 14.49
N ASN A 162 -25.09 6.62 14.67
CA ASN A 162 -25.59 7.62 13.73
C ASN A 162 -24.74 7.61 12.44
N ILE A 163 -23.42 7.44 12.54
CA ILE A 163 -22.56 7.29 11.36
C ILE A 163 -22.95 6.02 10.58
N LEU A 164 -23.17 4.91 11.30
CA LEU A 164 -23.57 3.66 10.70
C LEU A 164 -24.93 3.77 9.99
N SER A 165 -25.94 4.35 10.64
CA SER A 165 -27.26 4.52 10.03
C SER A 165 -27.22 5.41 8.80
N LEU A 166 -26.44 6.50 8.82
CA LEU A 166 -26.22 7.36 7.65
C LEU A 166 -25.57 6.58 6.50
N ALA A 167 -24.54 5.79 6.78
CA ALA A 167 -23.78 5.07 5.76
C ALA A 167 -24.58 3.95 5.07
N LEU A 168 -25.51 3.33 5.81
CA LEU A 168 -26.41 2.28 5.30
C LEU A 168 -27.60 2.81 4.49
N ARG A 169 -27.87 4.13 4.50
CA ARG A 169 -28.96 4.68 3.69
C ARG A 169 -28.67 4.50 2.20
N GLY A 170 -29.56 3.79 1.51
CA GLY A 170 -29.48 3.57 0.07
C GLY A 170 -28.49 2.49 -0.37
N THR A 171 -27.98 1.67 0.56
CA THR A 171 -27.21 0.47 0.21
C THR A 171 -28.12 -0.70 -0.13
N SER A 172 -27.56 -1.73 -0.77
CA SER A 172 -28.29 -2.97 -1.07
C SER A 172 -28.75 -3.68 0.21
N GLU A 173 -29.81 -4.48 0.09
CA GLU A 173 -30.31 -5.33 1.18
C GLU A 173 -29.22 -6.27 1.70
N GLU A 174 -28.39 -6.82 0.82
CA GLU A 174 -27.26 -7.68 1.17
C GLU A 174 -26.27 -7.02 2.15
N ILE A 175 -25.90 -5.75 1.90
CA ILE A 175 -25.02 -5.00 2.80
C ILE A 175 -25.71 -4.75 4.16
N GLN A 176 -27.01 -4.43 4.13
CA GLN A 176 -27.77 -4.18 5.35
C GLN A 176 -27.88 -5.46 6.20
N GLU A 177 -28.25 -6.59 5.59
CA GLU A 177 -28.34 -7.90 6.26
C GLU A 177 -27.00 -8.30 6.88
N LYS A 178 -25.91 -8.22 6.12
CA LYS A 178 -24.57 -8.54 6.62
C LYS A 178 -24.18 -7.75 7.87
N VAL A 179 -24.59 -6.47 7.94
CA VAL A 179 -24.38 -5.64 9.13
C VAL A 179 -25.34 -6.00 10.25
N PHE A 180 -26.63 -6.19 9.95
CA PHE A 180 -27.65 -6.51 10.95
C PHE A 180 -27.47 -7.87 11.60
N ASP A 181 -26.93 -8.85 10.90
CA ASP A 181 -26.60 -10.17 11.45
C ASP A 181 -25.59 -10.11 12.61
N ASN A 182 -24.88 -8.99 12.74
CA ASN A 182 -23.87 -8.74 13.76
C ASN A 182 -24.33 -7.71 14.82
N LEU A 183 -25.62 -7.39 14.89
CA LEU A 183 -26.21 -6.43 15.81
C LEU A 183 -27.34 -7.04 16.65
N SER A 184 -27.60 -6.44 17.81
CA SER A 184 -28.75 -6.81 18.62
C SER A 184 -30.08 -6.33 18.01
N PRO A 185 -31.22 -6.97 18.34
CA PRO A 185 -32.54 -6.55 17.85
C PRO A 185 -32.86 -5.07 18.13
N ASP A 186 -32.46 -4.56 19.30
CA ASP A 186 -32.68 -3.18 19.69
C ASP A 186 -31.85 -2.20 18.84
N GLU A 187 -30.59 -2.54 18.55
CA GLU A 187 -29.72 -1.75 17.67
C GLU A 187 -30.25 -1.72 16.23
N ILE A 188 -30.72 -2.86 15.72
CA ILE A 188 -31.31 -2.94 14.38
C ILE A 188 -32.53 -2.02 14.30
N LEU A 189 -33.40 -2.04 15.31
CA LEU A 189 -34.60 -1.20 15.35
C LEU A 189 -34.23 0.30 15.38
N GLN A 190 -33.23 0.68 16.17
CA GLN A 190 -32.73 2.05 16.21
C GLN A 190 -32.16 2.50 14.87
N ILE A 191 -31.33 1.68 14.24
CA ILE A 191 -30.67 2.02 12.96
C ILE A 191 -31.70 2.12 11.84
N ARG A 192 -32.65 1.18 11.73
CA ARG A 192 -33.72 1.22 10.73
C ARG A 192 -34.58 2.48 10.87
N ALA A 193 -34.97 2.83 12.09
CA ALA A 193 -35.74 4.04 12.34
C ALA A 193 -34.98 5.31 11.88
N GLN A 194 -33.66 5.37 12.08
CA GLN A 194 -32.83 6.47 11.58
C GLN A 194 -32.70 6.48 10.06
N MET A 195 -32.58 5.30 9.43
CA MET A 195 -32.50 5.18 7.97
C MET A 195 -33.80 5.64 7.28
N GLU A 196 -34.96 5.34 7.89
CA GLU A 196 -36.30 5.69 7.40
C GLU A 196 -36.71 7.14 7.70
N SER A 197 -35.88 7.87 8.46
CA SER A 197 -36.09 9.29 8.74
C SER A 197 -36.41 10.07 7.46
N ARG A 198 -37.51 10.84 7.49
CA ARG A 198 -37.91 11.70 6.37
C ARG A 198 -37.06 12.97 6.23
N GLU A 199 -36.01 13.11 7.02
CA GLU A 199 -35.05 14.19 6.85
C GLU A 199 -34.30 14.02 5.53
N ASN A 200 -34.31 15.08 4.72
CA ASN A 200 -33.55 15.16 3.48
C ASN A 200 -32.07 15.30 3.82
N ILE A 201 -31.36 14.17 3.81
CA ILE A 201 -29.93 14.11 4.05
C ILE A 201 -29.21 14.23 2.71
N SER A 202 -28.23 15.12 2.64
CA SER A 202 -27.40 15.28 1.45
C SER A 202 -26.60 14.00 1.17
N THR A 203 -26.55 13.59 -0.10
CA THR A 203 -25.68 12.50 -0.56
C THR A 203 -24.23 12.68 -0.13
N ARG A 204 -23.74 13.92 -0.01
CA ARG A 204 -22.40 14.23 0.51
C ARG A 204 -22.19 13.73 1.93
N ILE A 205 -23.20 13.85 2.80
CA ILE A 205 -23.12 13.41 4.21
C ILE A 205 -23.07 11.88 4.26
N ILE A 206 -23.89 11.21 3.45
CA ILE A 206 -23.89 9.74 3.34
C ILE A 206 -22.50 9.25 2.89
N THR A 207 -21.94 9.85 1.84
CA THR A 207 -20.60 9.51 1.35
C THR A 207 -19.53 9.75 2.41
N GLN A 208 -19.63 10.81 3.20
CA GLN A 208 -18.68 11.08 4.29
C GLN A 208 -18.77 10.04 5.42
N ALA A 209 -19.98 9.59 5.75
CA ALA A 209 -20.20 8.52 6.71
C ALA A 209 -19.59 7.20 6.21
N GLN A 210 -19.84 6.83 4.96
CA GLN A 210 -19.24 5.66 4.31
C GLN A 210 -17.71 5.73 4.29
N GLN A 211 -17.12 6.90 3.96
CA GLN A 211 -15.66 7.09 3.99
C GLN A 211 -15.07 6.98 5.39
N SER A 212 -15.80 7.40 6.42
CA SER A 212 -15.36 7.23 7.81
C SER A 212 -15.29 5.75 8.20
N ILE A 213 -16.28 4.95 7.77
CA ILE A 213 -16.28 3.50 8.00
C ILE A 213 -15.17 2.80 7.20
N ILE A 214 -14.97 3.17 5.94
CA ILE A 214 -13.85 2.67 5.13
C ILE A 214 -12.50 2.97 5.81
N SER A 215 -12.34 4.17 6.36
CA SER A 215 -11.12 4.56 7.07
C SER A 215 -10.90 3.71 8.33
N ALA A 216 -11.96 3.46 9.10
CA ALA A 216 -11.93 2.59 10.27
C ALA A 216 -11.56 1.14 9.90
N MET A 217 -12.17 0.60 8.84
CA MET A 217 -11.83 -0.72 8.30
C MET A 217 -10.34 -0.83 7.97
N ARG A 218 -9.81 0.15 7.20
CA ARG A 218 -8.38 0.17 6.84
C ARG A 218 -7.46 0.20 8.04
N GLN A 219 -7.80 1.01 9.05
CA GLN A 219 -7.00 1.10 10.27
C GLN A 219 -6.98 -0.22 11.04
N LEU A 220 -8.14 -0.86 11.20
CA LEU A 220 -8.24 -2.14 11.91
C LEU A 220 -7.54 -3.27 11.15
N GLU A 221 -7.61 -3.29 9.82
CA GLU A 221 -6.92 -4.31 9.00
C GLU A 221 -5.41 -4.13 9.09
N TYR A 222 -4.92 -2.89 9.04
CA TYR A 222 -3.51 -2.58 9.24
C TYR A 222 -3.00 -3.03 10.62
N GLN A 223 -3.85 -2.97 11.64
CA GLN A 223 -3.56 -3.46 12.99
C GLN A 223 -3.72 -4.99 13.13
N GLY A 224 -4.17 -5.68 12.09
CA GLY A 224 -4.46 -7.12 12.13
C GLY A 224 -5.68 -7.49 12.98
N MET A 225 -6.54 -6.51 13.33
CA MET A 225 -7.73 -6.72 14.16
C MET A 225 -8.95 -7.20 13.36
N ILE A 226 -8.98 -6.89 12.06
CA ILE A 226 -9.99 -7.42 11.15
C ILE A 226 -9.33 -8.13 9.97
N VAL A 227 -10.03 -9.13 9.45
CA VAL A 227 -9.64 -9.92 8.30
C VAL A 227 -10.74 -9.81 7.25
N MET A 228 -10.34 -9.43 6.04
CA MET A 228 -11.21 -9.41 4.86
C MET A 228 -10.87 -10.57 3.96
N ASN A 229 -11.89 -11.32 3.54
CA ASN A 229 -11.79 -12.32 2.49
C ASN A 229 -11.75 -11.63 1.14
N LYS A 230 -10.70 -10.83 0.90
CA LYS A 230 -10.49 -10.21 -0.40
C LYS A 230 -10.41 -11.32 -1.44
N PRO A 231 -11.18 -11.26 -2.53
CA PRO A 231 -11.01 -12.19 -3.62
C PRO A 231 -9.68 -11.83 -4.33
N PHE A 232 -8.55 -12.26 -3.79
CA PHE A 232 -7.28 -12.23 -4.51
C PHE A 232 -6.46 -13.49 -4.17
N GLU A 233 -5.88 -14.06 -5.23
CA GLU A 233 -4.94 -15.19 -5.25
C GLU A 233 -5.51 -16.61 -5.24
N ARG A 234 -6.11 -17.01 -6.37
CA ARG A 234 -5.70 -18.27 -7.03
C ARG A 234 -5.63 -18.05 -8.53
N GLU A 235 -4.50 -17.57 -9.01
CA GLU A 235 -4.04 -17.95 -10.34
C GLU A 235 -2.67 -18.60 -10.18
N THR A 236 -2.62 -19.83 -10.68
CA THR A 236 -1.51 -20.78 -10.79
C THR A 236 -0.34 -20.26 -11.61
#